data_AF-A0A6P7GSN8-F1
#
_entry.id   AF-A0A6P7GSN8-F1
#
_cell.length_a   1.000
_cell.length_b   1.000
_cell.length_c   1.000
_cell.angle_alpha   90.00
_cell.angle_beta   90.00
_cell.angle_gamma   90.00
#
_symmetry.space_group_name_H-M   'P 1'
#
loop_
_entity.id
_entity.type
_entity.pdbx_description
1 polymer ?
#
loop_
_entity_poly.entity_id
_entity_poly.type
_entity_poly.pdbx_seq_one_letter_code
_entity_poly.pdbx_strand_id
1 'polypeptide(L)'
;MAKKRLDTTLKKINKDGYLEAYGQIFKAWLDENIIEEVLEEQPNQEGHYLPHRPVIKPNSASTKIRPVFDASAKEKDKSSLNQCLEKGVNLIVLIAAILLRFRLQEIGVISDICKAFLQIGIHKS
;
A
#
# COMPACT_ATOMS: atom_id res chain seq x y z
N MET A 1 -8.76 -3.16 17.08
CA MET A 1 -8.22 -4.40 16.42
C MET A 1 -6.80 -4.22 15.84
N ALA A 2 -6.55 -3.15 15.07
CA ALA A 2 -5.27 -2.92 14.38
C ALA A 2 -4.03 -2.85 15.29
N LYS A 3 -4.10 -2.12 16.42
CA LYS A 3 -2.99 -2.01 17.39
C LYS A 3 -2.49 -3.38 17.89
N LYS A 4 -3.40 -4.28 18.27
CA LYS A 4 -3.01 -5.65 18.71
C LYS A 4 -2.27 -6.44 17.62
N ARG A 5 -2.68 -6.26 16.35
CA ARG A 5 -1.98 -6.86 15.20
C ARG A 5 -0.61 -6.23 15.01
N LEU A 6 -0.50 -4.91 15.15
CA LEU A 6 0.78 -4.19 15.09
C LEU A 6 1.75 -4.73 16.15
N ASP A 7 1.34 -4.84 17.41
CA ASP A 7 2.21 -5.34 18.50
C ASP A 7 2.77 -6.74 18.18
N THR A 8 1.92 -7.60 17.61
CA THR A 8 2.31 -8.96 17.20
C THR A 8 3.27 -8.92 16.01
N THR A 9 2.98 -8.07 15.02
CA THR A 9 3.84 -7.84 13.86
C THR A 9 5.22 -7.34 14.30
N LEU A 10 5.30 -6.33 15.16
CA LEU A 10 6.57 -5.77 15.65
C LEU A 10 7.41 -6.80 16.39
N LYS A 11 6.80 -7.59 17.29
CA LYS A 11 7.50 -8.70 17.98
C LYS A 11 8.11 -9.69 16.98
N LYS A 12 7.35 -10.08 15.96
CA LYS A 12 7.81 -11.03 14.95
C LYS A 12 8.95 -10.44 14.10
N ILE A 13 8.79 -9.22 13.60
CA ILE A 13 9.79 -8.56 12.76
C ILE A 13 11.09 -8.34 13.53
N ASN A 14 10.99 -7.96 14.81
CA ASN A 14 12.15 -7.79 15.66
C ASN A 14 12.91 -9.12 15.84
N LYS A 15 12.17 -10.21 16.10
CA LYS A 15 12.76 -11.55 16.17
C LYS A 15 13.43 -11.95 14.85
N ASP A 16 12.84 -11.58 13.72
CA ASP A 16 13.36 -11.89 12.39
C ASP A 16 14.50 -10.95 11.94
N GLY A 17 14.86 -9.93 12.75
CA GLY A 17 15.98 -9.02 12.49
C GLY A 17 15.68 -7.90 11.46
N TYR A 18 14.41 -7.65 11.15
CA TYR A 18 14.02 -6.69 10.11
C TYR A 18 13.40 -5.39 10.64
N LEU A 19 13.39 -5.16 11.96
CA LEU A 19 12.59 -4.08 12.57
C LEU A 19 13.04 -2.70 12.10
N GLU A 20 14.35 -2.46 12.15
CA GLU A 20 14.94 -1.20 11.70
C GLU A 20 14.69 -0.98 10.20
N ALA A 21 15.01 -1.97 9.36
CA ALA A 21 14.77 -1.89 7.91
C ALA A 21 13.29 -1.66 7.56
N TYR A 22 12.36 -2.22 8.35
CA TYR A 22 10.93 -1.99 8.17
C TYR A 22 10.54 -0.56 8.57
N GLY A 23 11.07 -0.04 9.68
CA GLY A 23 10.85 1.34 10.12
C GLY A 23 11.38 2.37 9.13
N GLN A 24 12.54 2.13 8.52
CA GLN A 24 13.12 3.01 7.50
C GLN A 24 12.22 3.19 6.27
N ILE A 25 11.36 2.20 5.95
CA ILE A 25 10.40 2.35 4.85
C ILE A 25 9.37 3.44 5.15
N PHE A 26 8.83 3.45 6.37
CA PHE A 26 7.88 4.49 6.77
C PHE A 26 8.54 5.85 6.88
N LYS A 27 9.78 5.91 7.37
CA LYS A 27 10.56 7.15 7.38
C LYS A 27 10.78 7.70 5.97
N ALA A 28 11.19 6.84 5.02
CA ALA A 28 11.33 7.24 3.63
C ALA A 28 9.99 7.70 3.02
N TRP A 29 8.87 7.05 3.36
CA TRP A 29 7.56 7.51 2.91
C TRP A 29 7.17 8.87 3.48
N LEU A 30 7.54 9.17 4.72
CA LEU A 30 7.34 10.48 5.33
C LEU A 30 8.20 11.53 4.62
N ASP A 31 9.49 11.25 4.40
CA ASP A 31 10.43 12.14 3.71
C ASP A 31 10.00 12.41 2.25
N GLU A 32 9.40 11.41 1.59
CA GLU A 32 8.84 11.52 0.23
C GLU A 32 7.43 12.15 0.19
N ASN A 33 6.87 12.57 1.32
CA ASN A 33 5.49 13.08 1.45
C ASN A 33 4.40 12.11 0.93
N ILE A 34 4.64 10.80 1.03
CA ILE A 34 3.66 9.75 0.73
C ILE A 34 2.68 9.56 1.90
N ILE A 35 3.18 9.74 3.12
CA ILE A 35 2.38 9.67 4.36
C ILE A 35 2.63 10.93 5.20
N GLU A 36 1.71 11.22 6.11
CA GLU A 36 1.81 12.31 7.08
C GLU A 36 1.55 11.82 8.51
N GLU A 37 2.09 12.53 9.49
CA GLU A 37 1.76 12.29 10.89
C GLU A 37 0.39 12.88 11.22
N VAL A 38 -0.43 12.11 11.94
CA VAL A 38 -1.77 12.56 12.36
C VAL A 38 -1.64 13.31 13.68
N LEU A 39 -2.10 14.57 13.73
CA LEU A 39 -2.09 15.40 14.93
C LEU A 39 -3.12 14.92 15.96
N GLU A 40 -2.70 14.71 17.21
CA GLU A 40 -3.56 14.18 18.29
C GLU A 40 -4.74 15.12 18.67
N GLU A 41 -4.67 16.40 18.30
CA GLU A 41 -5.66 17.43 18.64
C GLU A 41 -6.95 17.39 17.79
N GLN A 42 -7.15 16.37 16.95
CA GLN A 42 -8.38 16.16 16.19
C GLN A 42 -9.19 14.96 16.72
N PRO A 43 -9.75 15.04 17.95
CA PRO A 43 -10.42 13.93 18.63
C PRO A 43 -11.68 13.41 17.91
N ASN A 44 -12.13 14.06 16.83
CA ASN A 44 -13.34 13.72 16.07
C ASN A 44 -13.07 13.27 14.62
N GLN A 45 -11.83 13.02 14.19
CA GLN A 45 -11.63 12.40 12.88
C GLN A 45 -11.98 10.90 12.93
N GLU A 46 -13.19 10.57 12.48
CA GLU A 46 -13.54 9.19 12.14
C GLU A 46 -12.57 8.68 11.05
N GLY A 47 -11.84 7.61 11.36
CA GLY A 47 -10.81 7.08 10.48
C GLY A 47 -10.68 5.56 10.58
N HIS A 48 -10.15 4.94 9.53
CA HIS A 48 -9.88 3.52 9.48
C HIS A 48 -8.41 3.23 9.83
N TYR A 49 -8.18 2.59 10.97
CA TYR A 49 -6.84 2.07 11.31
C TYR A 49 -6.61 0.74 10.60
N LEU A 50 -5.73 0.74 9.59
CA LEU A 50 -5.44 -0.45 8.82
C LEU A 50 -4.30 -1.27 9.46
N PRO A 51 -4.55 -2.53 9.87
CA PRO A 51 -3.46 -3.39 10.28
C PRO A 51 -2.54 -3.66 9.08
N HIS A 52 -1.24 -3.65 9.32
CA HIS A 52 -0.24 -3.95 8.32
C HIS A 52 0.73 -5.04 8.76
N ARG A 53 1.39 -5.64 7.77
CA ARG A 53 2.46 -6.62 7.95
C ARG A 53 3.50 -6.49 6.85
N PRO A 54 4.75 -6.91 7.08
CA PRO A 54 5.74 -6.97 6.02
C PRO A 54 5.55 -8.23 5.19
N VAL A 55 5.78 -8.09 3.89
CA VAL A 55 6.09 -9.18 2.98
C VAL A 55 7.57 -9.08 2.66
N ILE A 56 8.34 -10.04 3.16
CA ILE A 56 9.80 -10.08 3.01
C ILE A 56 10.15 -11.03 1.86
N LYS A 57 10.89 -10.53 0.88
CA LYS A 57 11.43 -11.28 -0.25
C LYS A 57 12.92 -10.96 -0.38
N PRO A 58 13.80 -11.65 0.37
CA PRO A 58 15.23 -11.32 0.45
C PRO A 58 15.93 -11.31 -0.92
N ASN A 59 15.47 -12.21 -1.81
CA ASN A 59 16.01 -12.38 -3.16
C ASN A 59 15.37 -11.44 -4.20
N SER A 60 14.51 -10.49 -3.78
CA SER A 60 13.94 -9.52 -4.70
C SER A 60 14.99 -8.48 -5.09
N ALA A 61 15.22 -8.33 -6.39
CA ALA A 61 16.14 -7.33 -6.94
C ALA A 61 15.69 -5.89 -6.67
N SER A 62 14.38 -5.63 -6.67
CA SER A 62 13.82 -4.28 -6.51
C SER A 62 13.36 -3.96 -5.08
N THR A 63 12.60 -4.84 -4.43
CA THR A 63 12.01 -4.51 -3.12
C THR A 63 12.05 -5.70 -2.15
N LYS A 64 13.01 -5.65 -1.23
CA LYS A 64 13.25 -6.71 -0.26
C LYS A 64 12.17 -6.82 0.82
N ILE A 65 11.57 -5.70 1.23
CA ILE A 65 10.51 -5.67 2.24
C ILE A 65 9.40 -4.73 1.76
N ARG A 66 8.14 -5.19 1.81
CA ARG A 66 6.97 -4.36 1.47
C ARG A 66 5.95 -4.36 2.61
N PRO A 67 5.57 -3.19 3.16
CA PRO A 67 4.39 -3.09 4.00
C PRO A 67 3.14 -3.43 3.18
N VAL A 68 2.28 -4.29 3.72
CA VAL A 68 0.97 -4.61 3.15
C VAL A 68 -0.08 -4.29 4.19
N PHE A 69 -1.00 -3.40 3.82
CA PHE A 69 -2.14 -3.00 4.63
C PHE A 69 -3.36 -3.85 4.28
N ASP A 70 -4.11 -4.22 5.31
CA ASP A 70 -5.33 -4.99 5.18
C ASP A 70 -6.54 -4.06 5.29
N ALA A 71 -6.94 -3.47 4.16
CA ALA A 71 -8.08 -2.58 4.04
C ALA A 71 -9.45 -3.30 4.16
N SER A 72 -9.43 -4.63 4.23
CA SER A 72 -10.63 -5.46 4.47
C SER A 72 -10.85 -5.75 5.96
N ALA A 73 -9.88 -5.43 6.82
CA ALA A 73 -10.01 -5.55 8.26
C ALA A 73 -11.14 -4.65 8.79
N LYS A 74 -11.96 -5.21 9.68
CA LYS A 74 -13.04 -4.50 10.37
C LYS A 74 -13.23 -5.03 11.78
N GLU A 75 -13.77 -4.17 12.64
CA GLU A 75 -14.25 -4.58 13.96
C GLU A 75 -15.66 -5.16 13.82
N LYS A 76 -16.12 -5.85 14.87
CA LYS A 76 -17.50 -6.34 14.92
C LYS A 76 -18.44 -5.14 14.75
N ASP A 77 -19.44 -5.31 13.90
CA ASP A 77 -20.48 -4.30 13.65
C ASP A 77 -19.99 -2.97 13.02
N LYS A 78 -18.77 -2.95 12.46
CA LYS A 78 -18.23 -1.82 11.66
C LYS A 78 -17.97 -2.24 10.21
N SER A 79 -17.95 -1.27 9.29
CA SER A 79 -17.52 -1.47 7.89
C SER A 79 -16.00 -1.41 7.77
N SER A 80 -15.43 -2.16 6.83
CA SER A 80 -14.02 -1.98 6.43
C SER A 80 -13.87 -0.83 5.44
N LEU A 81 -12.65 -0.32 5.26
CA LEU A 81 -12.38 0.74 4.28
C LEU A 81 -12.85 0.33 2.87
N ASN A 82 -12.57 -0.90 2.45
CA ASN A 82 -13.01 -1.41 1.15
C ASN A 82 -14.54 -1.48 1.00
N GLN A 83 -15.31 -1.55 2.10
CA GLN A 83 -16.77 -1.52 2.05
C GLN A 83 -17.32 -0.08 1.99
N CYS A 84 -16.53 0.91 2.43
CA CYS A 84 -16.90 2.32 2.41
C CYS A 84 -16.55 3.02 1.08
N LEU A 85 -15.64 2.44 0.28
CA LEU A 85 -15.20 3.00 -0.99
C LEU A 85 -16.03 2.46 -2.16
N GLU A 86 -16.41 3.36 -3.08
CA GLU A 86 -17.03 2.97 -4.34
C GLU A 86 -15.97 2.37 -5.28
N LYS A 87 -16.28 1.22 -5.89
CA LYS A 87 -15.36 0.51 -6.79
C LYS A 87 -15.12 1.26 -8.11
N GLY A 88 -16.09 2.07 -8.56
CA GLY A 88 -16.08 2.71 -9.86
C GLY A 88 -16.15 1.72 -11.03
N VAL A 89 -15.99 2.26 -12.25
CA VAL A 89 -15.97 1.48 -13.49
C VAL A 89 -14.62 0.77 -13.64
N ASN A 90 -14.62 -0.47 -14.12
CA ASN A 90 -13.39 -1.19 -14.42
C ASN A 90 -12.79 -0.69 -15.75
N LEU A 91 -11.69 0.06 -15.66
CA LEU A 91 -10.95 0.60 -16.81
C LEU A 91 -9.83 -0.33 -17.31
N ILE A 92 -9.68 -1.53 -16.74
CA ILE A 92 -8.64 -2.47 -17.16
C ILE A 92 -8.98 -3.03 -18.53
N VAL A 93 -8.13 -2.71 -19.51
CA VAL A 93 -8.23 -3.25 -20.87
C VAL A 93 -7.71 -4.68 -20.90
N LEU A 94 -8.31 -5.52 -21.74
CA LEU A 94 -7.94 -6.92 -21.87
C LEU A 94 -6.48 -7.04 -22.38
N ILE A 95 -5.63 -7.74 -21.62
CA ILE A 95 -4.19 -7.84 -21.90
C ILE A 95 -3.93 -8.36 -23.32
N ALA A 96 -4.67 -9.38 -23.76
CA ALA A 96 -4.53 -9.90 -25.12
C ALA A 96 -4.80 -8.83 -26.19
N ALA A 97 -5.77 -7.95 -25.99
CA ALA A 97 -6.05 -6.86 -26.93
C ALA A 97 -4.93 -5.80 -26.94
N ILE A 98 -4.26 -5.56 -25.81
CA ILE A 98 -3.05 -4.71 -25.75
C ILE A 98 -1.91 -5.38 -26.54
N LEU A 99 -1.66 -6.66 -26.30
CA LEU A 99 -0.59 -7.43 -26.94
C LEU A 99 -0.77 -7.60 -28.45
N LEU A 100 -2.02 -7.72 -28.93
CA LEU A 100 -2.31 -7.77 -30.37
C LEU A 100 -1.99 -6.42 -31.04
N ARG A 101 -2.44 -5.31 -30.45
CA ARG A 101 -2.14 -3.96 -30.97
C ARG A 101 -0.64 -3.65 -30.95
N PHE A 102 0.06 -4.02 -29.88
CA PHE A 102 1.51 -3.83 -29.76
C PHE A 102 2.28 -4.54 -30.89
N ARG A 103 1.79 -5.69 -31.37
CA ARG A 103 2.40 -6.45 -32.46
C ARG A 103 2.09 -5.92 -33.88
N LEU A 104 1.21 -4.92 -34.03
CA LEU A 104 0.87 -4.39 -35.35
C LEU A 104 1.98 -3.51 -35.96
N GLN A 105 2.91 -3.02 -35.14
CA GLN A 105 3.97 -2.12 -35.57
C GLN A 105 5.33 -2.86 -35.52
N GLU A 106 6.26 -2.45 -36.37
CA GLU A 106 7.60 -3.05 -36.47
C GLU A 106 8.44 -2.82 -35.21
N ILE A 107 8.25 -1.67 -34.56
CA ILE A 107 9.02 -1.25 -33.39
C ILE A 107 8.08 -1.08 -32.20
N GLY A 108 8.37 -1.78 -31.11
CA GLY A 108 7.65 -1.68 -29.85
C GLY A 108 8.54 -1.13 -28.74
N VAL A 109 8.02 -0.18 -27.96
CA VAL A 109 8.70 0.39 -26.79
C VAL A 109 7.93 0.02 -25.53
N ILE A 110 8.64 -0.42 -24.50
CA ILE A 110 8.09 -0.75 -23.19
C ILE A 110 8.87 0.01 -22.11
N SER A 111 8.16 0.39 -21.05
CA SER A 111 8.76 0.98 -19.85
C SER A 111 7.89 0.67 -18.64
N ASP A 112 8.50 0.65 -17.46
CA ASP A 112 7.81 0.51 -16.18
C ASP A 112 7.81 1.85 -15.45
N ILE A 113 6.62 2.29 -15.01
CA ILE A 113 6.48 3.52 -14.23
C ILE A 113 6.64 3.17 -12.75
N CYS A 114 7.83 3.41 -12.23
CA CYS A 114 8.13 3.21 -10.82
C CYS A 114 7.14 3.99 -9.93
N LYS A 115 6.55 3.31 -8.94
CA LYS A 115 5.62 3.90 -7.96
C LYS A 115 4.43 4.65 -8.61
N ALA A 116 3.89 4.14 -9.73
CA ALA A 116 2.82 4.81 -10.50
C ALA A 116 1.64 5.34 -9.67
N PHE A 117 1.11 4.55 -8.73
CA PHE A 117 -0.02 4.98 -7.89
C PHE A 117 0.32 6.14 -6.94
N LEU A 118 1.59 6.29 -6.56
CA LEU A 118 2.05 7.37 -5.68
C LEU A 118 2.24 8.70 -6.42
N GLN A 119 2.09 8.71 -7.75
CA GLN A 119 2.07 9.94 -8.56
C GLN A 119 0.69 10.63 -8.53
N ILE A 120 -0.31 10.01 -7.91
CA ILE A 120 -1.68 10.53 -7.82
C ILE A 120 -1.92 11.01 -6.38
N GLY A 121 -2.17 12.30 -6.21
CA GLY A 121 -2.54 12.88 -4.93
C GLY A 121 -3.98 12.53 -4.53
N ILE A 122 -4.22 12.44 -3.23
CA ILE A 122 -5.58 12.29 -2.67
C ILE A 122 -6.11 13.68 -2.33
N HIS A 123 -7.36 13.96 -2.66
CA HIS A 123 -8.02 15.20 -2.29
C HIS A 123 -8.21 15.27 -0.76
N LYS A 124 -7.89 16.41 -0.15
CA LYS A 124 -8.15 16.63 1.28
C LYS A 124 -9.66 16.68 1.52
N SER A 125 -10.17 15.85 2.43
CA SER A 125 -11.58 15.89 2.83
C SER A 125 -11.95 17.22 3.50
#